data_AF-A0A8T2YL50-F1
#
_entry.id   AF-A0A8T2YL50-F1
#
_cell.length_a   1.000
_cell.length_b   1.000
_cell.length_c   1.000
_cell.angle_alpha   90.00
_cell.angle_beta   90.00
_cell.angle_gamma   90.00
#
_symmetry.space_group_name_H-M   'P 1'
#
loop_
_entity.id
_entity.type
_entity.pdbx_description
1 polymer ?
#
loop_
_entity_poly.entity_id
_entity_poly.type
_entity_poly.pdbx_seq_one_letter_code
_entity_poly.pdbx_strand_id
1 'polypeptide(L)'
;MALALFRFIAAVGRTQVVANTLGTFTLLLVFVLGGFIVAKDDIEPWMIWGYYSSPMMYGQNAIVMNEFLDERWSVNNTDSNFAGETVGKVLLKARGFFTDDYWFWICIGALFGFSLLFNVLFIGALTFLNPLGDSKAVVVDDDAKKNKKTSSGQQRAEGLTLSKPFPFLLFPLPSLFADIAHFTKLIMALT
;
A
#
# COMPACT_ATOMS: atom_id res chain seq x y z
N MET A 1 -5.76 -1.21 6.60
CA MET A 1 -5.41 -2.30 5.67
C MET A 1 -4.09 -2.07 4.90
N ALA A 2 -3.82 -0.93 4.26
CA ALA A 2 -2.65 -0.76 3.36
C ALA A 2 -1.28 -1.04 4.02
N LEU A 3 -1.03 -0.51 5.22
CA LEU A 3 0.20 -0.78 5.96
C LEU A 3 0.37 -2.29 6.26
N ALA A 4 -0.71 -3.00 6.55
CA ALA A 4 -0.68 -4.44 6.81
C ALA A 4 -0.37 -5.22 5.52
N LEU A 5 -0.94 -4.80 4.38
CA LEU A 5 -0.61 -5.36 3.07
C LEU A 5 0.89 -5.19 2.74
N PHE A 6 1.45 -3.99 2.89
CA PHE A 6 2.87 -3.75 2.62
C PHE A 6 3.80 -4.50 3.59
N ARG A 7 3.41 -4.62 4.87
CA ARG A 7 4.14 -5.46 5.83
C ARG A 7 4.13 -6.93 5.42
N PHE A 8 2.99 -7.44 4.99
CA PHE A 8 2.88 -8.80 4.45
C PHE A 8 3.78 -8.99 3.22
N ILE A 9 3.75 -8.08 2.25
CA ILE A 9 4.61 -8.13 1.06
C ILE A 9 6.09 -8.09 1.45
N ALA A 10 6.47 -7.25 2.41
CA ALA A 10 7.85 -7.18 2.90
C ALA A 10 8.30 -8.49 3.56
N ALA A 11 7.43 -9.09 4.40
CA ALA A 11 7.71 -10.40 5.02
C ALA A 11 7.87 -11.50 3.97
N VAL A 12 7.01 -11.53 2.95
CA VAL A 12 7.06 -12.53 1.87
C VAL A 12 8.25 -12.31 0.94
N GLY A 13 8.59 -11.06 0.64
CA GLY A 13 9.66 -10.70 -0.30
C GLY A 13 11.05 -11.07 0.17
N ARG A 14 11.26 -11.23 1.50
CA ARG A 14 12.52 -11.60 2.20
C ARG A 14 13.74 -10.71 1.96
N THR A 15 13.77 -9.99 0.85
CA THR A 15 14.82 -9.07 0.41
C THR A 15 14.18 -7.79 -0.08
N GLN A 16 14.89 -6.68 0.07
CA GLN A 16 14.36 -5.37 -0.30
C GLN A 16 14.03 -5.26 -1.79
N VAL A 17 14.85 -5.86 -2.66
CA VAL A 17 14.62 -5.82 -4.11
C VAL A 17 13.32 -6.53 -4.48
N VAL A 18 13.12 -7.77 -4.00
CA VAL A 18 11.91 -8.55 -4.30
C VAL A 18 10.67 -7.90 -3.67
N ALA A 19 10.77 -7.43 -2.43
CA ALA A 19 9.67 -6.73 -1.76
C ALA A 19 9.25 -5.46 -2.51
N ASN A 20 10.20 -4.70 -3.06
CA ASN A 20 9.91 -3.51 -3.84
C ASN A 20 9.19 -3.86 -5.15
N THR A 21 9.69 -4.84 -5.90
CA THR A 21 9.05 -5.27 -7.16
C THR A 21 7.65 -5.83 -6.92
N LEU A 22 7.47 -6.70 -5.91
CA LEU A 22 6.16 -7.23 -5.53
C LEU A 22 5.22 -6.12 -5.03
N GLY A 23 5.75 -5.16 -4.27
CA GLY A 23 5.00 -4.02 -3.76
C GLY A 23 4.44 -3.16 -4.88
N THR A 24 5.30 -2.76 -5.83
CA THR A 24 4.90 -1.95 -6.98
C THR A 24 3.89 -2.69 -7.86
N PHE A 25 4.12 -3.97 -8.14
CA PHE A 25 3.18 -4.79 -8.91
C PHE A 25 1.82 -4.93 -8.21
N THR A 26 1.83 -5.19 -6.90
CA THR A 26 0.60 -5.28 -6.09
C THR A 26 -0.16 -3.96 -6.08
N LEU A 27 0.55 -2.84 -5.95
CA LEU A 27 -0.06 -1.52 -5.98
C LEU A 27 -0.74 -1.28 -7.33
N LEU A 28 -0.07 -1.57 -8.45
CA LEU A 28 -0.67 -1.47 -9.79
C LEU A 28 -1.95 -2.31 -9.90
N LEU A 29 -1.93 -3.56 -9.45
CA LEU A 29 -3.11 -4.43 -9.47
C LEU A 29 -4.27 -3.84 -8.65
N VAL A 30 -3.98 -3.35 -7.44
CA VAL A 30 -4.99 -2.75 -6.56
C VAL A 30 -5.62 -1.51 -7.20
N PHE A 31 -4.84 -0.68 -7.90
CA PHE A 31 -5.34 0.51 -8.61
C PHE A 31 -6.16 0.17 -9.85
N VAL A 32 -5.68 -0.73 -10.72
CA VAL A 32 -6.38 -1.12 -11.95
C VAL A 32 -7.72 -1.77 -11.63
N LEU A 33 -7.74 -2.66 -10.64
CA LEU A 33 -8.95 -3.36 -10.18
C LEU A 33 -9.81 -2.53 -9.21
N GLY A 34 -9.41 -1.30 -8.89
CA GLY A 34 -10.08 -0.45 -7.90
C GLY A 34 -11.36 0.22 -8.37
N GLY A 35 -11.74 0.08 -9.65
CA GLY A 35 -12.95 0.70 -10.21
C GLY A 35 -12.78 2.17 -10.67
N PHE A 36 -11.62 2.79 -10.44
CA PHE A 36 -11.33 4.15 -10.92
C PHE A 36 -10.81 4.18 -12.35
N ILE A 37 -9.83 3.31 -12.65
CA ILE A 37 -9.16 3.25 -13.95
C ILE A 37 -10.04 2.50 -14.96
N VAL A 38 -10.58 1.35 -14.54
CA VAL A 38 -11.51 0.54 -15.32
C VAL A 38 -12.84 0.51 -14.57
N ALA A 39 -13.91 0.97 -15.22
CA ALA A 39 -15.23 0.91 -14.62
C ALA A 39 -15.66 -0.54 -14.43
N LYS A 40 -16.41 -0.83 -13.36
CA LYS A 40 -16.90 -2.18 -13.06
C LYS A 40 -17.60 -2.83 -14.25
N ASP A 41 -18.38 -2.05 -14.99
CA ASP A 41 -19.21 -2.52 -16.09
C ASP A 41 -18.41 -2.79 -17.38
N ASP A 42 -17.17 -2.28 -17.47
CA ASP A 42 -16.25 -2.53 -18.58
C ASP A 42 -15.35 -3.76 -18.32
N ILE A 43 -15.40 -4.35 -17.13
CA ILE A 43 -14.61 -5.54 -16.77
C ILE A 43 -15.31 -6.80 -17.30
N GLU A 44 -14.58 -7.65 -18.02
CA GLU A 44 -15.13 -8.90 -18.54
C GLU A 44 -15.63 -9.80 -17.38
N PRO A 45 -16.77 -10.51 -17.56
CA PRO A 45 -17.42 -11.27 -16.48
C PRO A 45 -16.51 -12.31 -15.79
N TRP A 46 -15.53 -12.86 -16.51
CA TRP A 46 -14.60 -13.85 -15.95
C TRP A 46 -13.50 -13.23 -15.06
N MET A 47 -13.24 -11.92 -15.17
CA MET A 47 -12.27 -11.16 -14.34
C MET A 47 -12.92 -10.39 -13.19
N ILE A 48 -14.25 -10.39 -13.08
CA ILE A 48 -14.97 -9.56 -12.10
C ILE A 48 -14.60 -9.89 -10.64
N TRP A 49 -14.17 -11.12 -10.36
CA TRP A 49 -13.69 -11.50 -9.03
C TRP A 49 -12.46 -10.69 -8.61
N GLY A 50 -11.62 -10.27 -9.57
CA GLY A 50 -10.46 -9.42 -9.33
C GLY A 50 -10.88 -8.06 -8.77
N TYR A 51 -11.95 -7.47 -9.33
CA TYR A 51 -12.56 -6.24 -8.81
C TYR A 51 -13.02 -6.41 -7.35
N TYR A 52 -13.70 -7.52 -7.03
CA TYR A 52 -14.14 -7.81 -5.66
C TYR A 52 -13.01 -8.20 -4.69
N SER A 53 -11.86 -8.62 -5.20
CA SER A 53 -10.68 -8.93 -4.39
C SER A 53 -9.87 -7.69 -3.97
N SER A 54 -10.06 -6.56 -4.67
CA SER A 54 -9.27 -5.35 -4.42
C SER A 54 -9.80 -4.58 -3.20
N PRO A 55 -8.99 -4.31 -2.16
CA PRO A 55 -9.40 -3.47 -1.04
C PRO A 55 -9.66 -2.00 -1.45
N MET A 56 -9.07 -1.54 -2.55
CA MET A 56 -9.29 -0.17 -3.06
C MET A 56 -10.71 0.03 -3.56
N MET A 57 -11.29 -1.00 -4.19
CA MET A 57 -12.66 -0.96 -4.68
C MET A 57 -13.65 -0.61 -3.56
N TYR A 58 -13.54 -1.26 -2.40
CA TYR A 58 -14.40 -0.97 -1.24
C TYR A 58 -14.12 0.41 -0.65
N GLY A 59 -12.85 0.84 -0.60
CA GLY A 59 -12.47 2.17 -0.11
C GLY A 59 -13.07 3.30 -0.95
N GLN A 60 -12.97 3.17 -2.28
CA GLN A 60 -13.50 4.19 -3.19
C GLN A 60 -15.03 4.19 -3.20
N ASN A 61 -15.67 3.03 -3.25
CA ASN A 61 -17.13 2.93 -3.17
C ASN A 61 -17.66 3.59 -1.89
N ALA A 62 -17.03 3.35 -0.74
CA ALA A 62 -17.45 3.96 0.53
C ALA A 62 -17.38 5.49 0.50
N ILE A 63 -16.30 6.08 -0.04
CA ILE A 63 -16.14 7.54 -0.12
C ILE A 63 -17.17 8.15 -1.07
N VAL A 64 -17.28 7.57 -2.27
CA VAL A 64 -18.15 8.09 -3.33
C VAL A 64 -19.62 7.99 -2.90
N MET A 65 -20.04 6.87 -2.29
CA MET A 65 -21.39 6.73 -1.75
C MET A 65 -21.68 7.70 -0.61
N ASN A 66 -20.75 7.85 0.33
CA ASN A 66 -20.90 8.80 1.45
C ASN A 66 -21.07 10.25 0.97
N GLU A 67 -20.45 10.60 -0.15
CA GLU A 67 -20.55 11.93 -0.74
C GLU A 67 -21.83 12.11 -1.57
N PHE A 68 -22.14 11.19 -2.50
CA PHE A 68 -23.23 11.39 -3.46
C PHE A 68 -24.61 10.92 -2.98
N LEU A 69 -24.70 10.21 -1.86
CA LEU A 69 -25.98 9.89 -1.21
C LEU A 69 -26.41 10.92 -0.16
N ASP A 70 -25.58 11.94 0.07
CA ASP A 70 -25.89 13.03 1.00
C ASP A 70 -27.02 13.95 0.48
N GLU A 71 -27.69 14.66 1.38
CA GLU A 71 -28.85 15.52 1.09
C GLU A 71 -28.53 16.59 0.04
N ARG A 72 -27.28 17.06 0.00
CA ARG A 72 -26.81 18.02 -1.03
C ARG A 72 -27.03 17.51 -2.46
N TRP A 73 -26.94 16.20 -2.67
CA TRP A 73 -27.05 15.56 -3.98
C TRP A 73 -28.40 14.85 -4.19
N SER A 74 -29.32 14.97 -3.24
CA SER A 74 -30.66 14.37 -3.31
C SER A 74 -31.67 15.22 -4.08
N VAL A 75 -31.21 16.18 -4.89
CA VAL A 75 -32.07 16.96 -5.78
C VAL A 75 -32.69 16.03 -6.82
N ASN A 76 -34.00 16.13 -7.01
CA ASN A 76 -34.72 15.32 -8.00
C ASN A 76 -34.13 15.52 -9.40
N ASN A 77 -33.89 14.42 -10.08
CA ASN A 77 -33.46 14.46 -11.46
C ASN A 77 -34.62 14.92 -12.37
N THR A 78 -34.42 16.03 -13.09
CA THR A 78 -35.39 16.56 -14.06
C THR A 78 -35.14 16.07 -15.48
N ASP A 79 -34.04 15.37 -15.74
CA ASP A 79 -33.67 14.89 -17.06
C ASP A 79 -34.10 13.43 -17.27
N SER A 80 -34.98 13.21 -18.24
CA SER A 80 -35.51 11.88 -18.60
C SER A 80 -34.50 10.99 -19.32
N ASN A 81 -33.37 11.53 -19.79
CA ASN A 81 -32.34 10.75 -20.46
C ASN A 81 -31.51 9.88 -19.48
N PHE A 82 -31.49 10.25 -18.20
CA PHE A 82 -30.72 9.55 -17.18
C PHE A 82 -31.62 8.85 -16.17
N ALA A 83 -31.40 7.55 -15.99
CA ALA A 83 -32.19 6.74 -15.07
C ALA A 83 -31.69 6.89 -13.62
N GLY A 84 -32.43 7.61 -12.79
CA GLY A 84 -32.20 7.73 -11.34
C GLY A 84 -33.08 8.82 -10.72
N GLU A 85 -33.47 8.63 -9.46
CA GLU A 85 -34.37 9.55 -8.74
C GLU A 85 -33.67 10.88 -8.40
N THR A 86 -32.40 10.81 -8.03
CA THR A 86 -31.60 11.96 -7.60
C THR A 86 -30.36 12.12 -8.46
N VAL A 87 -29.83 13.35 -8.53
CA VAL A 87 -28.57 13.65 -9.25
C VAL A 87 -27.43 12.76 -8.74
N GLY A 88 -27.33 12.56 -7.42
CA GLY A 88 -26.33 11.67 -6.83
C GLY A 88 -26.42 10.23 -7.32
N LYS A 89 -27.61 9.63 -7.31
CA LYS A 89 -27.82 8.25 -7.81
C LYS A 89 -27.52 8.14 -9.31
N VAL A 90 -27.84 9.17 -10.10
CA VAL A 90 -27.51 9.22 -11.53
C VAL A 90 -26.00 9.21 -11.74
N LEU A 91 -25.24 10.02 -10.99
CA LEU A 91 -23.78 10.08 -11.09
C LEU A 91 -23.11 8.77 -10.67
N LEU A 92 -23.59 8.14 -9.59
CA LEU A 92 -23.13 6.84 -9.14
C LEU A 92 -23.32 5.77 -10.22
N LYS A 93 -24.54 5.70 -10.77
CA LYS A 93 -24.89 4.72 -11.81
C LYS A 93 -24.14 4.96 -13.12
N ALA A 94 -23.97 6.21 -13.53
CA ALA A 94 -23.25 6.58 -14.75
C ALA A 94 -21.78 6.11 -14.72
N ARG A 95 -21.19 5.97 -13.53
CA ARG A 95 -19.81 5.52 -13.34
C ARG A 95 -19.68 4.07 -12.86
N GLY A 96 -20.78 3.33 -12.79
CA GLY A 96 -20.81 1.92 -12.38
C GLY A 96 -20.59 1.69 -10.87
N PHE A 97 -20.88 2.70 -10.03
CA PHE A 97 -20.84 2.57 -8.58
C PHE A 97 -22.18 2.09 -8.01
N PHE A 98 -22.14 1.52 -6.81
CA PHE A 98 -23.34 1.07 -6.10
C PHE A 98 -24.17 2.26 -5.62
N THR A 99 -25.49 2.13 -5.71
CA THR A 99 -26.45 3.18 -5.30
C THR A 99 -27.15 2.89 -3.98
N ASP A 100 -27.10 1.65 -3.48
CA ASP A 100 -27.85 1.26 -2.31
C ASP A 100 -27.04 1.46 -1.03
N ASP A 101 -27.60 2.17 -0.05
CA ASP A 101 -26.93 2.56 1.20
C ASP A 101 -26.30 1.39 1.98
N TYR A 102 -26.84 0.17 1.88
CA TYR A 102 -26.27 -1.00 2.58
C TYR A 102 -24.87 -1.38 2.07
N TRP A 103 -24.54 -1.07 0.81
CA TRP A 103 -23.20 -1.32 0.26
C TRP A 103 -22.12 -0.52 0.97
N PHE A 104 -22.47 0.63 1.57
CA PHE A 104 -21.54 1.40 2.41
C PHE A 104 -21.07 0.57 3.61
N TRP A 105 -21.99 -0.11 4.30
CA TRP A 105 -21.68 -0.98 5.43
C TRP A 105 -20.89 -2.21 5.01
N ILE A 106 -21.19 -2.78 3.84
CA ILE A 106 -20.38 -3.87 3.25
C ILE A 106 -18.95 -3.39 3.02
N CYS A 107 -18.75 -2.18 2.49
CA CYS A 107 -17.42 -1.64 2.28
C CYS A 107 -16.64 -1.48 3.59
N ILE A 108 -17.27 -0.93 4.64
CA ILE A 108 -16.65 -0.83 5.98
C ILE A 108 -16.26 -2.22 6.50
N GLY A 109 -17.18 -3.18 6.45
CA GLY A 109 -16.94 -4.55 6.89
C GLY A 109 -15.81 -5.23 6.11
N ALA A 110 -15.81 -5.09 4.78
CA ALA A 110 -14.77 -5.63 3.91
C ALA A 110 -13.40 -5.03 4.21
N LEU A 111 -13.30 -3.70 4.37
CA LEU A 111 -12.04 -3.03 4.70
C LEU A 111 -11.47 -3.48 6.05
N PHE A 112 -12.35 -3.66 7.05
CA PHE A 112 -11.96 -4.24 8.33
C PHE A 112 -11.50 -5.69 8.17
N GLY A 113 -12.23 -6.49 7.40
CA GLY A 113 -11.88 -7.87 7.04
C GLY A 113 -10.51 -7.98 6.37
N PHE A 114 -10.23 -7.15 5.36
CA PHE A 114 -8.92 -7.07 4.72
C PHE A 114 -7.82 -6.66 5.71
N SER A 115 -8.13 -5.74 6.63
CA SER A 115 -7.18 -5.36 7.67
C SER A 115 -6.80 -6.55 8.54
N LEU A 116 -7.77 -7.34 8.99
CA LEU A 116 -7.51 -8.56 9.76
C LEU A 116 -6.79 -9.61 8.92
N LEU A 117 -7.26 -9.87 7.70
CA LEU A 117 -6.68 -10.84 6.77
C LEU A 117 -5.19 -10.58 6.55
N PHE A 118 -4.80 -9.36 6.16
CA PHE A 118 -3.39 -9.05 5.91
C PHE A 118 -2.53 -9.09 7.17
N ASN A 119 -3.08 -8.77 8.34
CA ASN A 119 -2.35 -8.93 9.60
C ASN A 119 -2.13 -10.42 9.95
N VAL A 120 -3.16 -11.27 9.77
CA VAL A 120 -3.04 -12.72 9.98
C VAL A 120 -2.05 -13.32 8.99
N LEU A 121 -2.13 -12.96 7.71
CA LEU A 121 -1.19 -13.39 6.68
C LEU A 121 0.23 -12.92 6.97
N PHE A 122 0.41 -11.71 7.50
CA PHE A 122 1.72 -11.22 7.93
C PHE A 122 2.29 -12.04 9.08
N ILE A 123 1.50 -12.32 10.12
CA ILE A 123 1.94 -13.18 11.23
C ILE A 123 2.24 -14.60 10.72
N GLY A 124 1.36 -15.15 9.87
CA GLY A 124 1.57 -16.45 9.23
C GLY A 124 2.85 -16.48 8.39
N ALA A 125 3.11 -15.44 7.59
CA ALA A 125 4.34 -15.31 6.83
C ALA A 125 5.56 -15.33 7.76
N LEU A 126 5.56 -14.56 8.85
CA LEU A 126 6.66 -14.59 9.82
C LEU A 126 6.79 -15.92 10.57
N THR A 127 5.70 -16.67 10.75
CA THR A 127 5.69 -17.95 11.46
C THR A 127 6.21 -19.09 10.59
N PHE A 128 5.86 -19.10 9.29
CA PHE A 128 6.23 -20.17 8.37
C PHE A 128 7.49 -19.88 7.56
N LEU A 129 7.84 -18.61 7.33
CA LEU A 129 9.12 -18.26 6.73
C LEU A 129 10.18 -18.26 7.83
N ASN A 130 11.29 -18.94 7.56
CA ASN A 130 12.47 -18.86 8.42
C ASN A 130 12.88 -17.40 8.61
N PRO A 131 13.38 -17.02 9.81
CA PRO A 131 13.86 -15.67 10.06
C PRO A 131 14.83 -15.23 8.97
N LEU A 132 14.70 -13.96 8.55
CA LEU A 132 15.51 -13.35 7.51
C LEU A 132 16.95 -13.21 7.99
N GLY A 133 17.70 -14.31 7.86
CA GLY A 133 19.12 -14.42 8.15
C GLY A 133 19.38 -15.29 9.37
N ASP A 134 20.21 -16.33 9.16
CA ASP A 134 21.12 -16.76 10.21
C ASP A 134 21.75 -15.50 10.81
N SER A 135 21.79 -15.42 12.15
CA SER A 135 22.62 -14.47 12.87
C SER A 135 24.11 -14.79 12.63
N LYS A 136 24.57 -14.73 11.38
CA LYS A 136 25.91 -14.27 11.11
C LYS A 136 25.81 -12.78 10.99
N ALA A 137 25.85 -12.13 12.15
CA ALA A 137 26.56 -10.86 12.23
C ALA A 137 27.79 -11.01 11.33
N VAL A 138 27.96 -10.08 10.40
CA VAL A 138 29.22 -9.92 9.69
C VAL A 138 30.27 -9.72 10.78
N VAL A 139 30.84 -10.83 11.24
CA VAL A 139 32.18 -10.85 11.80
C VAL A 139 33.00 -10.45 10.59
N VAL A 140 33.37 -9.17 10.57
CA VAL A 140 34.48 -8.71 9.75
C VAL A 140 35.60 -9.69 10.03
N ASP A 141 36.00 -10.41 8.99
CA ASP A 141 37.05 -11.42 9.02
C ASP A 141 38.35 -10.66 9.34
N ASP A 142 38.68 -10.56 10.62
CA ASP A 142 39.83 -9.82 11.12
C ASP A 142 41.06 -10.74 11.12
N ASP A 143 41.40 -11.24 9.94
CA ASP A 143 42.61 -12.04 9.71
C ASP A 143 43.77 -11.16 9.23
N ALA A 144 44.36 -10.39 10.15
CA ALA A 144 45.79 -10.05 10.07
C ALA A 144 46.38 -9.52 11.39
N LYS A 145 47.04 -10.43 12.11
CA LYS A 145 48.32 -10.25 12.84
C LYS A 145 48.30 -9.71 14.29
N LYS A 146 48.75 -10.64 15.17
CA LYS A 146 49.71 -10.50 16.30
C LYS A 146 49.19 -10.15 17.72
N ASN A 147 49.00 -11.22 18.51
CA ASN A 147 49.80 -11.56 19.71
C ASN A 147 49.95 -10.52 20.85
N LYS A 148 49.18 -10.64 21.96
CA LYS A 148 49.68 -10.84 23.36
C LYS A 148 48.59 -10.66 24.45
N LYS A 149 48.43 -11.72 25.26
CA LYS A 149 48.27 -11.82 26.73
C LYS A 149 47.37 -10.83 27.52
N THR A 150 46.35 -11.43 28.14
CA THR A 150 46.02 -11.44 29.59
C THR A 150 45.88 -10.12 30.37
N SER A 151 44.68 -9.84 30.90
CA SER A 151 44.38 -9.72 32.35
C SER A 151 43.16 -8.82 32.65
N SER A 152 42.46 -9.20 33.71
CA SER A 152 41.32 -8.59 34.40
C SER A 152 41.44 -7.12 34.79
N GLY A 153 40.30 -6.42 34.98
CA GLY A 153 40.21 -5.29 35.92
C GLY A 153 39.20 -4.19 35.58
N GLN A 154 37.99 -4.33 36.13
CA GLN A 154 37.26 -3.34 36.95
C GLN A 154 37.35 -1.81 36.68
N GLN A 155 36.15 -1.21 36.58
CA GLN A 155 35.69 0.08 37.14
C GLN A 155 35.88 1.42 36.40
N ARG A 156 34.71 2.11 36.33
CA ARG A 156 34.41 3.50 36.69
C ARG A 156 34.22 4.54 35.58
N ALA A 157 33.13 5.28 35.77
CA ALA A 157 32.65 6.42 35.00
C ALA A 157 33.55 7.65 35.16
N GLU A 158 33.62 8.49 34.12
CA GLU A 158 33.21 9.91 34.10
C GLU A 158 33.68 10.62 32.82
N GLY A 159 32.88 11.56 32.30
CA GLY A 159 33.40 12.77 31.65
C GLY A 159 33.37 12.87 30.12
N LEU A 160 32.17 13.11 29.57
CA LEU A 160 31.84 14.03 28.45
C LEU A 160 32.98 14.65 27.62
N THR A 161 33.01 14.37 26.31
CA THR A 161 33.20 15.43 25.30
C THR A 161 32.18 15.29 24.17
N LEU A 162 31.45 16.38 23.95
CA LEU A 162 30.42 16.58 22.94
C LEU A 162 31.05 16.57 21.53
N SER A 163 30.76 15.54 20.72
CA SER A 163 31.14 15.50 19.31
C SER A 163 29.97 15.12 18.40
N LYS A 164 29.24 16.19 18.01
CA LYS A 164 28.46 16.38 16.76
C LYS A 164 27.27 15.45 16.48
N PRO A 165 26.13 16.00 16.00
CA PRO A 165 24.94 15.22 15.71
C PRO A 165 25.20 14.24 14.56
N PHE A 166 24.68 13.02 14.70
CA PHE A 166 24.55 12.04 13.63
C PHE A 166 23.99 12.71 12.37
N PRO A 167 24.59 12.55 11.18
CA PRO A 167 23.96 12.97 9.95
C PRO A 167 22.72 12.10 9.74
N PHE A 168 21.56 12.71 9.94
CA PHE A 168 20.29 12.28 9.39
C PHE A 168 20.51 12.10 7.89
N LEU A 169 20.56 10.84 7.45
CA LEU A 169 20.85 10.44 6.09
C LEU A 169 19.61 10.76 5.24
N LEU A 170 19.48 12.04 4.89
CA LEU A 170 18.67 12.53 3.80
C LEU A 170 19.15 11.80 2.54
N PHE A 171 18.41 10.78 2.13
CA PHE A 171 18.45 10.33 0.75
C PHE A 171 18.15 11.55 -0.13
N PRO A 172 18.97 11.83 -1.15
CA PRO A 172 18.72 12.95 -2.03
C PRO A 172 17.47 12.64 -2.86
N LEU A 173 16.36 13.30 -2.53
CA LEU A 173 15.11 13.38 -3.30
C LEU A 173 15.25 13.67 -4.82
N PRO A 174 16.33 14.29 -5.37
CA PRO A 174 16.40 14.59 -6.81
C PRO A 174 16.40 13.38 -7.76
N SER A 175 16.83 12.19 -7.33
CA SER A 175 16.85 11.01 -8.22
C SER A 175 15.45 10.43 -8.47
N LEU A 176 14.50 10.65 -7.55
CA LEU A 176 13.13 10.16 -7.66
C LEU A 176 12.27 11.03 -8.60
N PHE A 177 12.64 12.30 -8.78
CA PHE A 177 11.96 13.22 -9.70
C PHE A 177 12.41 13.07 -11.16
N ALA A 178 13.64 12.60 -11.40
CA ALA A 178 14.15 12.36 -12.75
C ALA A 178 13.41 11.20 -13.45
N ASP A 179 13.13 10.12 -12.71
CA ASP A 179 12.37 8.97 -13.22
C ASP A 179 10.90 9.32 -13.51
N ILE A 180 10.28 10.16 -12.66
CA ILE A 180 8.92 10.64 -12.88
C ILE A 180 8.84 11.51 -14.13
N ALA A 181 9.79 12.42 -14.35
CA ALA A 181 9.80 13.28 -15.53
C ALA A 181 9.99 12.51 -16.85
N HIS A 182 10.77 11.42 -16.84
CA HIS A 182 10.90 10.54 -17.99
C HIS A 182 9.63 9.74 -18.27
N PHE A 183 8.95 9.29 -17.22
CA PHE A 183 7.69 8.56 -17.35
C PHE A 183 6.56 9.44 -17.91
N THR A 184 6.44 10.70 -17.47
CA THR A 184 5.43 11.63 -17.99
C THR A 184 5.69 12.00 -19.46
N LYS A 185 6.96 12.11 -19.87
CA LYS A 185 7.33 12.34 -21.28
C LYS A 185 7.04 11.14 -22.17
N LEU A 186 7.17 9.92 -21.65
CA LEU A 186 6.84 8.70 -22.39
C LEU A 186 5.32 8.59 -22.64
N ILE A 187 4.50 8.95 -21.66
CA ILE A 187 3.04 8.96 -21.79
C ILE A 187 2.58 10.01 -22.80
N MET A 188 3.19 11.20 -22.78
CA MET A 188 2.82 12.30 -23.69
C MET A 188 3.31 12.10 -25.13
N ALA A 189 4.24 11.18 -25.39
CA ALA A 189 4.71 10.81 -26.73
C ALA A 189 3.88 9.68 -27.38
N LEU A 190 2.99 9.05 -26.61
CA LEU A 190 2.11 7.94 -27.04
C LEU A 190 0.63 8.37 -27.15
N THR A 191 0.35 9.67 -27.09
CA THR A 191 -0.98 10.28 -27.37
C THR A 191 -0.83 11.26 -28.52
#